data_AF-A0AAD8ESK4-F1
#
_entry.id   AF-A0AAD8ESK4-F1
#
_cell.length_a   1.000
_cell.length_b   1.000
_cell.length_c   1.000
_cell.angle_alpha   90.00
_cell.angle_beta   90.00
_cell.angle_gamma   90.00
#
_symmetry.space_group_name_H-M   'P 1'
#
loop_
_entity.id
_entity.type
_entity.pdbx_description
1 polymer ?
#
loop_
_entity_poly.entity_id
_entity_poly.type
_entity_poly.pdbx_seq_one_letter_code
_entity_poly.pdbx_strand_id
1 'polypeptide(L)'
;FKILHMACNQYTVELKKEDLEKLLRQHLYSDLKVKSFSTKPLTKTGDNYGSTILAVEVIYYKDENSDVYKLSIVSKLVPESPFLRKMFNVEITFNKEVRAYTLVAHEFHKLQKEKGIPDSETLDVFSKYYGSRTNRQNDINLEADDSAVLLMENLTLSGYKIRERRKGLNLKHMEFTVIKLAQFHALAIVLKLLNLKCSKIQF
;
A
#
# COMPACT_ATOMS: atom_id res chain seq x y z
N PHE A 1 -42.53 -16.31 -3.19
CA PHE A 1 -41.07 -16.17 -3.17
C PHE A 1 -40.68 -15.14 -2.12
N LYS A 2 -40.30 -15.60 -0.92
CA LYS A 2 -39.78 -14.75 0.17
C LYS A 2 -38.30 -14.51 -0.11
N ILE A 3 -37.92 -13.27 -0.40
CA ILE A 3 -36.50 -12.88 -0.43
C ILE A 3 -36.00 -12.98 1.00
N LEU A 4 -35.16 -13.97 1.26
CA LEU A 4 -34.43 -14.09 2.51
C LEU A 4 -33.48 -12.88 2.58
N HIS A 5 -33.83 -11.88 3.39
CA HIS A 5 -32.89 -10.84 3.79
C HIS A 5 -31.82 -11.52 4.65
N MET A 6 -30.75 -12.01 4.01
CA MET A 6 -29.52 -12.29 4.74
C MET A 6 -29.03 -10.94 5.23
N ALA A 7 -29.15 -10.70 6.54
CA ALA A 7 -28.46 -9.62 7.20
C ALA A 7 -26.97 -9.79 6.88
N CYS A 8 -26.46 -8.93 5.99
CA CYS A 8 -25.04 -8.84 5.73
C CYS A 8 -24.44 -8.22 6.99
N ASN A 9 -23.86 -9.03 7.86
CA ASN A 9 -23.06 -8.52 8.97
C ASN A 9 -21.93 -7.69 8.34
N GLN A 10 -22.10 -6.37 8.30
CA GLN A 10 -21.05 -5.44 7.94
C GLN A 10 -20.05 -5.44 9.10
N TYR A 11 -18.82 -5.87 8.82
CA TYR A 11 -17.71 -5.66 9.74
C TYR A 11 -17.21 -4.23 9.51
N THR A 12 -17.40 -3.35 10.49
CA THR A 12 -16.82 -2.01 10.46
C THR A 12 -15.32 -2.13 10.66
N VAL A 13 -14.54 -1.91 9.60
CA VAL A 13 -13.08 -1.86 9.69
C VAL A 13 -12.70 -0.44 10.11
N GLU A 14 -12.52 -0.24 11.42
CA GLU A 14 -12.18 1.05 11.98
C GLU A 14 -10.66 1.18 12.20
N LEU A 15 -10.06 2.22 11.63
CA LEU A 15 -8.68 2.59 11.88
C LEU A 15 -8.58 3.31 13.24
N LYS A 16 -7.78 2.81 14.17
CA LYS A 16 -7.61 3.41 15.50
C LYS A 16 -6.34 4.26 15.59
N LYS A 17 -6.31 5.12 16.61
CA LYS A 17 -5.14 5.94 16.93
C LYS A 17 -3.91 5.07 17.21
N GLU A 18 -4.09 3.98 17.94
CA GLU A 18 -3.04 3.05 18.31
C GLU A 18 -2.48 2.30 17.10
N ASP A 19 -3.34 2.03 16.10
CA ASP A 19 -2.90 1.46 14.83
C ASP A 19 -1.94 2.42 14.12
N LEU A 20 -2.35 3.69 13.94
CA LEU A 20 -1.50 4.71 13.33
C LEU A 20 -0.17 4.87 14.06
N GLU A 21 -0.20 4.94 15.39
CA GLU A 21 1.02 5.07 16.19
C GLU A 21 1.95 3.87 15.97
N LYS A 22 1.44 2.64 16.10
CA LYS A 22 2.24 1.41 15.92
C LYS A 22 2.80 1.31 14.50
N LEU A 23 2.00 1.62 13.49
CA LEU A 23 2.37 1.46 12.08
C LEU A 23 3.37 2.53 11.64
N LEU A 24 3.16 3.80 11.99
CA LEU A 24 4.07 4.89 11.61
C LEU A 24 5.45 4.75 12.25
N ARG A 25 5.53 4.18 13.46
CA ARG A 25 6.82 3.86 14.12
C ARG A 25 7.67 2.86 13.35
N GLN A 26 7.08 2.05 12.47
CA GLN A 26 7.85 1.08 11.67
C GLN A 26 8.83 1.77 10.73
N HIS A 27 8.53 2.99 10.26
CA HIS A 27 9.28 3.64 9.16
C HIS A 27 9.57 5.14 9.36
N LEU A 28 8.97 5.81 10.36
CA LEU A 28 9.22 7.22 10.64
C LEU A 28 10.14 7.45 11.84
N TYR A 29 9.59 7.34 13.06
CA TYR A 29 10.32 7.60 14.31
C TYR A 29 9.86 6.57 15.36
N SER A 30 10.79 5.93 16.05
CA SER A 30 10.50 4.88 17.05
C SER A 30 9.62 5.37 18.21
N ASP A 31 9.81 6.63 18.60
CA ASP A 31 9.11 7.26 19.75
C ASP A 31 7.90 8.08 19.33
N LEU A 32 7.50 8.00 18.05
CA LEU A 32 6.38 8.75 17.50
C LEU A 32 5.12 8.57 18.35
N LYS A 33 4.46 9.65 18.72
CA LYS A 33 3.17 9.63 19.43
C LYS A 33 2.10 10.30 18.59
N VAL A 34 1.00 9.60 18.32
CA VAL A 34 -0.13 10.23 17.64
C VAL A 34 -0.85 11.13 18.65
N LYS A 35 -1.12 12.38 18.30
CA LYS A 35 -1.95 13.29 19.09
C LYS A 35 -3.42 13.04 18.77
N SER A 36 -3.76 13.20 17.50
CA SER A 36 -5.10 13.01 16.94
C SER A 36 -4.97 12.68 15.45
N PHE A 37 -6.06 12.18 14.86
CA PHE A 37 -6.15 12.01 13.42
C PHE A 37 -7.59 12.26 12.95
N SER A 38 -7.75 12.47 11.65
CA SER A 38 -9.06 12.53 11.01
C SER A 38 -9.02 11.73 9.71
N THR A 39 -10.16 11.17 9.33
CA THR A 39 -10.30 10.36 8.12
C THR A 39 -11.45 10.86 7.26
N LYS A 40 -11.28 10.77 5.94
CA LYS A 40 -12.39 10.89 4.98
C LYS A 40 -12.20 9.88 3.85
N PRO A 41 -13.28 9.40 3.21
CA PRO A 41 -13.15 8.62 1.99
C PRO A 41 -12.33 9.38 0.94
N LEU A 42 -11.32 8.73 0.35
CA LEU A 42 -10.51 9.33 -0.72
C LEU A 42 -11.11 9.07 -2.10
N THR A 43 -11.90 8.00 -2.23
CA THR A 43 -12.52 7.59 -3.49
C THR A 43 -14.04 7.67 -3.41
N LYS A 44 -14.67 7.81 -4.59
CA LYS A 44 -16.14 7.88 -4.69
C LYS A 44 -16.74 6.48 -4.53
N THR A 45 -18.00 6.43 -4.14
CA THR A 45 -18.78 5.18 -4.13
C THR A 45 -18.75 4.54 -5.52
N GLY A 46 -18.34 3.28 -5.59
CA GLY A 46 -18.20 2.54 -6.85
C GLY A 46 -16.80 2.60 -7.49
N ASP A 47 -15.87 3.35 -6.89
CA ASP A 47 -14.43 3.23 -7.15
C ASP A 47 -13.79 2.26 -6.13
N ASN A 48 -12.78 1.49 -6.55
CA ASN A 48 -11.97 0.61 -5.68
C ASN A 48 -12.71 -0.48 -4.89
N TYR A 49 -13.53 -1.31 -5.55
CA TYR A 49 -14.26 -2.43 -4.91
C TYR A 49 -13.42 -3.42 -4.08
N GLY A 50 -12.11 -3.51 -4.35
CA GLY A 50 -11.20 -4.40 -3.62
C GLY A 50 -10.71 -3.85 -2.27
N SER A 51 -10.99 -2.59 -1.91
CA SER A 51 -10.51 -1.98 -0.66
C SER A 51 -11.29 -0.75 -0.22
N THR A 52 -11.31 -0.46 1.07
CA THR A 52 -11.71 0.87 1.58
C THR A 52 -10.48 1.78 1.58
N ILE A 53 -10.54 2.92 0.89
CA ILE A 53 -9.43 3.88 0.77
C ILE A 53 -9.77 5.18 1.49
N LEU A 54 -9.02 5.51 2.54
CA LEU A 54 -9.22 6.69 3.37
C LEU A 54 -8.06 7.68 3.20
N ALA A 55 -8.37 8.96 3.04
CA ALA A 55 -7.42 10.03 3.27
C ALA A 55 -7.33 10.24 4.78
N VAL A 56 -6.12 10.23 5.33
CA VAL A 56 -5.87 10.35 6.77
C VAL A 56 -4.94 11.51 7.03
N GLU A 57 -5.38 12.44 7.88
CA GLU A 57 -4.57 13.53 8.38
C GLU A 57 -4.17 13.20 9.82
N VAL A 58 -2.88 12.98 10.05
CA VAL A 58 -2.32 12.60 11.36
C VAL A 58 -1.60 13.79 11.95
N ILE A 59 -1.94 14.12 13.20
CA ILE A 59 -1.22 15.08 14.03
C ILE A 59 -0.40 14.28 15.03
N TYR A 60 0.93 14.45 15.04
CA TYR A 60 1.84 13.61 15.81
C TYR A 60 3.03 14.38 16.38
N TYR A 61 3.68 13.77 17.36
CA TYR A 61 4.97 14.16 17.91
C TYR A 61 6.01 13.13 17.48
N LYS A 62 7.24 13.55 17.15
CA LYS A 62 8.35 12.63 16.85
C LYS A 62 8.88 11.94 18.10
N ASP A 63 8.90 12.68 19.20
CA ASP A 63 9.29 12.30 20.57
C ASP A 63 8.62 13.25 21.59
N GLU A 64 8.81 13.01 22.90
CA GLU A 64 8.16 13.76 23.98
C GLU A 64 8.52 15.26 24.02
N ASN A 65 9.66 15.66 23.44
CA ASN A 65 10.15 17.04 23.45
C ASN A 65 9.95 17.76 22.10
N SER A 66 9.35 17.07 21.13
CA SER A 66 9.21 17.56 19.77
C SER A 66 7.98 18.46 19.56
N ASP A 67 8.07 19.33 18.56
CA ASP A 67 6.93 20.11 18.08
C ASP A 67 5.81 19.21 17.53
N VAL A 68 4.62 19.79 17.36
CA VAL A 68 3.50 19.12 16.71
C VAL A 68 3.71 19.11 15.20
N TYR A 69 3.73 17.92 14.61
CA TYR A 69 3.81 17.72 13.17
C TYR A 69 2.47 17.27 12.59
N LYS A 70 2.32 17.53 11.29
CA LYS A 70 1.19 17.10 10.49
C LYS A 70 1.68 16.21 9.36
N LEU A 71 0.99 15.09 9.15
CA LEU A 71 1.26 14.14 8.08
C LEU A 71 -0.04 13.76 7.36
N SER A 72 -0.03 13.86 6.04
CA SER A 72 -1.16 13.46 5.18
C SER A 72 -0.82 12.15 4.46
N ILE A 73 -1.55 11.08 4.79
CA ILE A 73 -1.37 9.75 4.22
C ILE A 73 -2.67 9.19 3.68
N VAL A 74 -2.57 8.05 2.99
CA VAL A 74 -3.67 7.18 2.63
C VAL A 74 -3.61 5.96 3.51
N SER A 75 -4.77 5.56 4.05
CA SER A 75 -4.96 4.25 4.66
C SER A 75 -5.80 3.38 3.74
N LYS A 76 -5.20 2.26 3.32
CA LYS A 76 -5.88 1.21 2.57
C LYS A 76 -6.26 0.09 3.53
N LEU A 77 -7.55 -0.19 3.57
CA LEU A 77 -8.19 -1.17 4.44
C LEU A 77 -8.89 -2.22 3.58
N VAL A 78 -9.13 -3.39 4.15
CA VAL A 78 -9.95 -4.42 3.51
C VAL A 78 -11.42 -3.95 3.38
N PRO A 79 -12.16 -4.39 2.35
CA PRO A 79 -13.58 -4.03 2.20
C PRO A 79 -14.41 -4.46 3.41
N GLU A 80 -15.43 -3.69 3.79
CA GLU A 80 -16.36 -4.10 4.86
C GLU A 80 -17.20 -5.32 4.46
N SER A 81 -17.50 -5.46 3.17
CA SER A 81 -18.32 -6.54 2.63
C SER A 81 -17.54 -7.86 2.53
N PRO A 82 -17.95 -8.92 3.25
CA PRO A 82 -17.34 -10.25 3.13
C PRO A 82 -17.42 -10.81 1.70
N PHE A 83 -18.50 -10.48 0.98
CA PHE A 83 -18.65 -10.85 -0.43
C PHE A 83 -17.55 -10.24 -1.29
N LEU A 84 -17.26 -8.94 -1.13
CA LEU A 84 -16.17 -8.29 -1.88
C LEU A 84 -14.80 -8.85 -1.47
N ARG A 85 -14.58 -9.15 -0.19
CA ARG A 85 -13.33 -9.79 0.26
C ARG A 85 -13.07 -11.10 -0.45
N LYS A 86 -14.09 -11.97 -0.54
CA LYS A 86 -14.01 -13.24 -1.25
C LYS A 86 -13.82 -13.04 -2.75
N MET A 87 -14.60 -12.14 -3.37
CA MET A 87 -14.55 -11.87 -4.81
C MET A 87 -13.17 -11.38 -5.27
N PHE A 88 -12.51 -10.54 -4.46
CA PHE A 88 -11.17 -9.99 -4.75
C PHE A 88 -10.03 -10.78 -4.10
N ASN A 89 -10.33 -11.90 -3.43
CA ASN A 89 -9.36 -12.72 -2.72
C ASN A 89 -8.44 -11.89 -1.79
N VAL A 90 -9.07 -11.01 -1.00
CA VAL A 90 -8.37 -9.96 -0.22
C VAL A 90 -7.38 -10.53 0.80
N GLU A 91 -7.72 -11.68 1.40
CA GLU A 91 -6.88 -12.44 2.33
C GLU A 91 -5.47 -12.73 1.76
N ILE A 92 -5.36 -12.87 0.44
CA ILE A 92 -4.10 -13.13 -0.26
C ILE A 92 -3.57 -11.86 -0.96
N THR A 93 -4.44 -11.11 -1.64
CA THR A 93 -4.02 -9.97 -2.47
C THR A 93 -3.49 -8.81 -1.65
N PHE A 94 -4.01 -8.59 -0.44
CA PHE A 94 -3.51 -7.56 0.46
C PHE A 94 -2.06 -7.84 0.88
N ASN A 95 -1.74 -9.08 1.23
CA ASN A 95 -0.36 -9.49 1.57
C ASN A 95 0.61 -9.29 0.41
N LYS A 96 0.16 -9.58 -0.83
CA LYS A 96 0.98 -9.36 -2.04
C LYS A 96 1.30 -7.89 -2.22
N GLU A 97 0.32 -7.00 -1.97
CA GLU A 97 0.53 -5.56 -2.07
C GLU A 97 1.48 -5.05 -0.99
N VAL A 98 1.31 -5.50 0.27
CA VAL A 98 2.27 -5.16 1.34
C VAL A 98 3.69 -5.61 0.96
N ARG A 99 3.86 -6.84 0.46
CA ARG A 99 5.15 -7.36 -0.03
C ARG A 99 5.69 -6.57 -1.22
N ALA A 100 4.84 -5.99 -2.06
CA ALA A 100 5.29 -5.14 -3.15
C ALA A 100 6.02 -3.90 -2.62
N TYR A 101 5.54 -3.29 -1.54
CA TYR A 101 6.20 -2.16 -0.89
C TYR A 101 7.40 -2.58 -0.03
N THR A 102 7.25 -3.61 0.80
CA THR A 102 8.27 -3.96 1.82
C THR A 102 9.41 -4.80 1.28
N LEU A 103 9.20 -5.54 0.19
CA LEU A 103 10.21 -6.42 -0.40
C LEU A 103 10.54 -6.00 -1.83
N VAL A 104 9.56 -5.94 -2.73
CA VAL A 104 9.83 -5.76 -4.17
C VAL A 104 10.43 -4.37 -4.45
N ALA A 105 9.85 -3.30 -3.92
CA ALA A 105 10.36 -1.95 -4.09
C ALA A 105 11.79 -1.79 -3.56
N HIS A 106 12.08 -2.39 -2.39
CA HIS A 106 13.41 -2.41 -1.80
C HIS A 106 14.43 -3.14 -2.71
N GLU A 107 14.11 -4.36 -3.14
CA GLU A 107 15.02 -5.14 -3.99
C GLU A 107 15.23 -4.49 -5.37
N PHE A 108 14.20 -3.83 -5.92
CA PHE A 108 14.33 -3.05 -7.14
C PHE A 108 15.26 -1.85 -6.95
N HIS A 109 15.10 -1.09 -5.88
CA HIS A 109 15.98 0.04 -5.60
C HIS A 109 17.43 -0.41 -5.39
N LYS A 110 17.63 -1.46 -4.58
CA LYS A 110 18.94 -2.07 -4.33
C LYS A 110 19.63 -2.52 -5.62
N LEU A 111 18.92 -3.30 -6.46
CA LEU A 111 19.46 -3.79 -7.73
C LEU A 111 19.88 -2.64 -8.64
N GLN A 112 19.06 -1.59 -8.76
CA GLN A 112 19.36 -0.45 -9.62
C GLN A 112 20.62 0.29 -9.14
N LYS A 113 20.74 0.49 -7.82
CA LYS A 113 21.92 1.09 -7.20
C LYS A 113 23.18 0.25 -7.43
N GLU A 114 23.12 -1.07 -7.23
CA GLU A 114 24.23 -2.00 -7.47
C GLU A 114 24.67 -2.03 -8.94
N LYS A 115 23.75 -1.78 -9.87
CA LYS A 115 24.04 -1.67 -11.30
C LYS A 115 24.48 -0.27 -11.74
N GLY A 116 24.58 0.68 -10.81
CA GLY A 116 25.00 2.05 -11.10
C GLY A 116 24.01 2.82 -11.97
N ILE A 117 22.72 2.46 -11.93
CA ILE A 117 21.68 3.19 -12.66
C ILE A 117 21.53 4.56 -11.99
N PRO A 118 21.65 5.69 -12.73
CA PRO A 118 21.47 7.03 -12.17
C PRO A 118 20.07 7.21 -11.57
N ASP A 119 19.94 7.96 -10.49
CA ASP A 119 18.65 8.22 -9.83
C ASP A 119 17.58 8.73 -10.81
N SER A 120 17.97 9.56 -11.80
CA SER A 120 17.09 10.07 -12.87
C SER A 120 16.50 9.01 -13.79
N GLU A 121 17.10 7.82 -13.85
CA GLU A 121 16.69 6.70 -14.70
C GLU A 121 16.05 5.56 -13.91
N THR A 122 16.12 5.62 -12.57
CA THR A 122 15.53 4.59 -11.71
C THR A 122 14.01 4.49 -11.89
N LEU A 123 13.52 3.27 -11.71
CA LEU A 123 12.10 2.99 -11.65
C LEU A 123 11.52 3.54 -10.34
N ASP A 124 10.81 4.66 -10.47
CA ASP A 124 10.07 5.30 -9.40
C ASP A 124 8.55 5.19 -9.68
N VAL A 125 7.95 4.09 -9.24
CA VAL A 125 6.51 3.80 -9.46
C VAL A 125 5.76 3.42 -8.18
N PHE A 126 6.46 3.44 -7.04
CA PHE A 126 5.89 3.14 -5.74
C PHE A 126 5.76 4.45 -4.96
N SER A 127 4.57 4.76 -4.46
CA SER A 127 4.41 5.87 -3.52
C SER A 127 5.18 5.61 -2.23
N LYS A 128 5.52 6.66 -1.47
CA LYS A 128 6.17 6.45 -0.17
C LYS A 128 5.33 5.55 0.75
N TYR A 129 5.97 4.53 1.31
CA TYR A 129 5.39 3.60 2.28
C TYR A 129 5.63 4.10 3.71
N TYR A 130 4.61 3.98 4.56
CA TYR A 130 4.65 4.49 5.94
C TYR A 130 4.46 3.41 7.01
N GLY A 131 3.99 2.22 6.65
CA GLY A 131 3.76 1.13 7.60
C GLY A 131 2.60 0.24 7.18
N SER A 132 2.55 -0.98 7.71
CA SER A 132 1.44 -1.90 7.45
C SER A 132 1.32 -2.99 8.52
N ARG A 133 0.13 -3.58 8.56
CA ARG A 133 -0.21 -4.81 9.28
C ARG A 133 -1.11 -5.62 8.36
N THR A 134 -0.89 -6.92 8.27
CA THR A 134 -1.72 -7.83 7.47
C THR A 134 -2.76 -8.56 8.31
N ASN A 135 -2.43 -8.89 9.56
CA ASN A 135 -3.32 -9.55 10.50
C ASN A 135 -2.99 -9.18 11.95
N ARG A 136 -3.84 -9.61 12.88
CA ARG A 136 -3.70 -9.31 14.32
C ARG A 136 -2.39 -9.84 14.92
N GLN A 137 -1.89 -10.96 14.39
CA GLN A 137 -0.62 -11.57 14.79
C GLN A 137 0.59 -10.82 14.20
N ASN A 138 0.36 -9.90 13.27
CA ASN A 138 1.40 -9.15 12.56
C ASN A 138 2.40 -10.06 11.83
N ASP A 139 1.90 -11.15 11.23
CA ASP A 139 2.69 -12.09 10.42
C ASP A 139 2.27 -12.02 8.95
N ILE A 140 3.15 -11.51 8.09
CA ILE A 140 2.90 -11.34 6.66
C ILE A 140 2.71 -12.67 5.90
N ASN A 141 3.07 -13.80 6.51
CA ASN A 141 2.91 -15.13 5.91
C ASN A 141 1.54 -15.76 6.18
N LEU A 142 0.81 -15.27 7.17
CA LEU A 142 -0.59 -15.62 7.40
C LEU A 142 -1.52 -14.75 6.56
N GLU A 143 -2.72 -15.26 6.27
CA GLU A 143 -3.76 -14.53 5.53
C GLU A 143 -4.07 -13.17 6.16
N ALA A 144 -4.41 -12.20 5.32
CA ALA A 144 -4.84 -10.90 5.79
C ALA A 144 -6.24 -10.99 6.43
N ASP A 145 -6.43 -10.33 7.58
CA ASP A 145 -7.71 -10.32 8.28
C ASP A 145 -8.37 -8.92 8.26
N ASP A 146 -9.43 -8.75 9.05
CA ASP A 146 -10.15 -7.49 9.19
C ASP A 146 -9.34 -6.36 9.86
N SER A 147 -8.20 -6.67 10.45
CA SER A 147 -7.27 -5.69 11.03
C SER A 147 -6.20 -5.20 10.06
N ALA A 148 -6.21 -5.66 8.80
CA ALA A 148 -5.19 -5.30 7.82
C ALA A 148 -5.25 -3.82 7.45
N VAL A 149 -4.08 -3.17 7.46
CA VAL A 149 -3.89 -1.74 7.18
C VAL A 149 -2.61 -1.56 6.38
N LEU A 150 -2.66 -0.75 5.34
CA LEU A 150 -1.49 -0.30 4.57
C LEU A 150 -1.50 1.23 4.52
N LEU A 151 -0.43 1.87 5.02
CA LEU A 151 -0.25 3.31 5.07
C LEU A 151 0.72 3.77 3.99
N MET A 152 0.27 4.73 3.17
CA MET A 152 0.97 5.18 1.96
C MET A 152 0.88 6.70 1.80
N GLU A 153 1.72 7.28 0.96
CA GLU A 153 1.66 8.69 0.62
C GLU A 153 0.32 9.10 0.00
N ASN A 154 -0.17 10.27 0.40
CA ASN A 154 -1.29 10.90 -0.29
C ASN A 154 -0.84 11.68 -1.52
N LEU A 155 -0.74 10.97 -2.65
CA LEU A 155 -0.36 11.54 -3.95
C LEU A 155 -1.31 12.64 -4.47
N THR A 156 -2.54 12.76 -3.95
CA THR A 156 -3.45 13.83 -4.38
C THR A 156 -2.93 15.22 -4.03
N LEU A 157 -2.09 15.33 -2.99
CA LEU A 157 -1.43 16.57 -2.59
C LEU A 157 -0.35 16.99 -3.59
N SER A 158 0.21 16.03 -4.33
CA SER A 158 1.16 16.27 -5.42
C SER A 158 0.47 16.45 -6.78
N GLY A 159 -0.86 16.66 -6.80
CA GLY A 159 -1.63 16.92 -8.01
C GLY A 159 -2.06 15.67 -8.80
N TYR A 160 -1.76 14.46 -8.31
CA TYR A 160 -2.23 13.24 -8.95
C TYR A 160 -3.73 13.06 -8.76
N LYS A 161 -4.40 12.55 -9.81
CA LYS A 161 -5.85 12.31 -9.80
C LYS A 161 -6.20 11.03 -10.53
N ILE A 162 -7.20 10.32 -10.00
CA ILE A 162 -7.80 9.18 -10.68
C ILE A 162 -8.58 9.71 -11.90
N ARG A 163 -8.22 9.24 -13.09
CA ARG A 163 -8.95 9.56 -14.32
C ARG A 163 -10.11 8.59 -14.54
N GLU A 164 -11.09 9.03 -15.31
CA GLU A 164 -12.23 8.20 -15.70
C GLU A 164 -11.76 6.99 -16.53
N ARG A 165 -11.84 5.79 -15.93
CA ARG A 165 -11.33 4.54 -16.53
C ARG A 165 -11.87 4.25 -17.93
N ARG A 166 -13.09 4.69 -18.25
CA ARG A 166 -13.74 4.47 -19.55
C ARG A 166 -13.14 5.32 -20.68
N LYS A 167 -12.50 6.44 -20.34
CA LYS A 167 -11.83 7.31 -21.33
C LYS A 167 -10.44 6.79 -21.72
N GLY A 168 -9.86 5.89 -20.91
CA GLY A 168 -8.53 5.36 -21.14
C GLY A 168 -7.41 6.40 -20.94
N LEU A 169 -6.20 6.01 -21.34
CA LEU A 169 -5.00 6.84 -21.32
C LEU A 169 -4.83 7.53 -22.68
N ASN A 170 -4.27 8.75 -22.69
CA ASN A 170 -3.81 9.37 -23.95
C ASN A 170 -2.42 8.86 -24.33
N LEU A 171 -1.97 9.15 -25.56
CA LEU A 171 -0.70 8.64 -26.09
C LEU A 171 0.50 8.87 -25.14
N LYS A 172 0.69 10.11 -24.65
CA LYS A 172 1.79 10.44 -23.74
C LYS A 172 1.78 9.60 -22.46
N HIS A 173 0.60 9.41 -21.85
CA HIS A 173 0.49 8.57 -20.65
C HIS A 173 0.69 7.08 -20.98
N MET A 174 0.25 6.62 -22.15
CA MET A 174 0.49 5.24 -22.58
C MET A 174 1.97 4.96 -22.81
N GLU A 175 2.67 5.82 -23.53
CA GLU A 175 4.12 5.72 -23.76
C GLU A 175 4.87 5.65 -22.42
N PHE A 176 4.56 6.59 -21.52
CA PHE A 176 5.15 6.59 -20.17
C PHE A 176 4.84 5.29 -19.41
N THR A 177 3.59 4.83 -19.42
CA THR A 177 3.16 3.61 -18.72
C THR A 177 3.87 2.37 -19.27
N VAL A 178 3.97 2.23 -20.59
CA VAL A 178 4.64 1.09 -21.23
C VAL A 178 6.13 1.07 -20.91
N ILE A 179 6.80 2.23 -20.93
CA ILE A 179 8.21 2.34 -20.54
C ILE A 179 8.40 1.90 -19.08
N LYS A 180 7.58 2.39 -18.16
CA LYS A 180 7.66 2.03 -16.74
C LYS A 180 7.33 0.56 -16.49
N LEU A 181 6.37 -0.03 -17.21
CA LEU A 181 6.08 -1.46 -17.16
C LEU A 181 7.24 -2.31 -17.69
N ALA A 182 7.89 -1.88 -18.77
CA ALA A 182 9.07 -2.56 -19.31
C ALA A 182 10.23 -2.55 -18.30
N GLN A 183 10.50 -1.39 -17.67
CA GLN A 183 11.48 -1.27 -16.59
C GLN A 183 11.14 -2.18 -15.41
N PHE A 184 9.87 -2.18 -14.95
CA PHE A 184 9.39 -3.05 -13.87
C PHE A 184 9.64 -4.54 -14.17
N HIS A 185 9.26 -5.00 -15.37
CA HIS A 185 9.49 -6.39 -15.76
C HIS A 185 10.97 -6.74 -15.91
N ALA A 186 11.79 -5.83 -16.45
CA ALA A 186 13.22 -6.03 -16.57
C ALA A 186 13.88 -6.27 -15.21
N LEU A 187 13.56 -5.43 -14.20
CA LEU A 187 14.07 -5.59 -12.85
C LEU A 187 13.67 -6.93 -12.22
N ALA A 188 12.39 -7.32 -12.36
CA ALA A 188 11.91 -8.60 -11.86
C ALA A 188 12.64 -9.80 -12.49
N ILE A 189 12.87 -9.77 -13.81
CA ILE A 189 13.59 -10.82 -14.53
C ILE A 189 15.05 -10.88 -14.09
N VAL A 190 15.72 -9.73 -13.97
CA VAL A 190 17.12 -9.69 -13.52
C VAL A 190 17.27 -10.23 -12.11
N LEU A 191 16.40 -9.85 -11.16
CA LEU A 191 16.41 -10.42 -9.82
C LEU A 191 16.24 -11.93 -9.83
N LYS A 192 15.30 -12.46 -10.63
CA LYS A 192 15.10 -13.91 -10.78
C LYS A 192 16.38 -14.59 -11.28
N LEU A 193 17.03 -14.03 -12.31
CA LEU A 193 18.24 -14.60 -12.89
C LEU A 193 19.44 -14.55 -11.93
N LEU A 194 19.56 -13.50 -11.12
CA LEU A 194 20.62 -13.39 -10.09
C LEU A 194 20.41 -14.38 -8.95
N ASN A 195 19.17 -14.51 -8.46
CA ASN A 195 18.85 -15.49 -7.41
C ASN A 195 19.12 -16.92 -7.88
N LEU A 196 18.74 -17.27 -9.12
CA LEU A 196 19.06 -18.58 -9.71
C LEU A 196 20.57 -18.84 -9.87
N LYS A 197 21.40 -17.79 -9.99
CA LYS A 197 22.87 -17.94 -10.01
C LYS A 197 23.43 -18.17 -8.62
N CYS A 198 22.87 -17.56 -7.57
CA CYS A 198 23.26 -17.80 -6.19
C CYS A 198 22.78 -19.17 -5.67
N SER A 199 21.63 -19.69 -6.14
CA SER A 199 21.12 -21.03 -5.77
C SER A 199 21.87 -22.20 -6.42
N LYS A 200 22.92 -21.96 -7.21
CA LYS A 200 23.74 -23.02 -7.82
C LYS A 200 24.81 -23.63 -6.89
N ILE A 201 24.76 -23.32 -5.59
CA ILE A 201 25.56 -24.01 -4.57
C ILE A 201 24.60 -24.51 -3.48
N GLN A 202 24.16 -25.75 -3.66
CA GLN A 202 23.73 -26.76 -2.68
C GLN A 202 22.68 -27.66 -3.34
N PHE A 203 23.16 -28.81 -3.84
CA PHE A 203 22.35 -30.02 -3.99
C PHE A 203 22.20 -30.68 -2.61
#